data_AF-A0A9E3RAF4-F1
#
_entry.id   AF-A0A9E3RAF4-F1
#
_cell.length_a   1.000
_cell.length_b   1.000
_cell.length_c   1.000
_cell.angle_alpha   90.00
_cell.angle_beta   90.00
_cell.angle_gamma   90.00
#
_symmetry.space_group_name_H-M   'P 1'
#
loop_
_entity.id
_entity.type
_entity.pdbx_description
1 polymer ?
#
loop_
_entity_poly.entity_id
_entity_poly.type
_entity_poly.pdbx_seq_one_letter_code
_entity_poly.pdbx_strand_id
1 'polypeptide(L)'
;MATAAPRAAAPSGALASRELNGEVLLEELGELRQAQVPQRDLNDMALAARELGGMRVPEAQARLKALASGRFVTQPPLAGLLVRWGQKLRSEADVGALASHLERLALTSSIVSVLRRGQAKLKRAR
;
A
#
# COMPACT_ATOMS: atom_id res chain seq x y z
N MET A 1 36.39 15.64 13.81
CA MET A 1 35.04 16.23 13.77
C MET A 1 34.13 15.21 13.08
N ALA A 2 33.28 14.51 13.82
CA ALA A 2 32.36 13.53 13.23
C ALA A 2 31.12 14.26 12.70
N THR A 3 30.95 14.27 11.38
CA THR A 3 29.74 14.73 10.71
C THR A 3 28.62 13.73 11.02
N ALA A 4 27.69 14.13 11.89
CA ALA A 4 26.47 13.37 12.14
C ALA A 4 25.67 13.26 10.82
N ALA A 5 25.48 12.04 10.33
CA ALA A 5 24.61 11.78 9.19
C ALA A 5 23.20 12.35 9.48
N PRO A 6 22.52 12.96 8.49
CA PRO A 6 21.18 13.49 8.69
C PRO A 6 20.28 12.33 9.09
N ARG A 7 19.76 12.38 10.31
CA ARG A 7 18.81 11.42 10.86
C ARG A 7 17.58 11.49 9.96
N ALA A 8 17.35 10.46 9.14
CA ALA A 8 16.15 10.36 8.33
C ALA A 8 14.95 10.62 9.22
N ALA A 9 14.13 11.62 8.86
CA ALA A 9 12.96 11.97 9.63
C ALA A 9 12.10 10.71 9.80
N ALA A 10 11.70 10.40 11.02
CA ALA A 10 10.76 9.30 11.25
C ALA A 10 9.43 9.63 10.57
N PRO A 11 8.72 8.63 10.01
CA PRO A 11 7.38 8.84 9.50
C PRO A 11 6.48 9.43 10.59
N SER A 12 5.49 10.22 10.19
CA SER A 12 4.51 10.76 11.12
C SER A 12 3.78 9.62 11.85
N GLY A 13 3.30 9.86 13.07
CA GLY A 13 2.67 8.84 13.92
C GLY A 13 1.52 8.07 13.24
N ALA A 14 0.87 8.68 12.24
CA ALA A 14 -0.18 8.03 11.46
C ALA A 14 0.31 6.88 10.56
N LEU A 15 1.58 6.87 10.12
CA LEU A 15 2.21 5.78 9.38
C LEU A 15 3.12 4.95 10.28
N ALA A 16 3.90 5.60 11.16
CA ALA A 16 4.82 4.91 12.06
C ALA A 16 4.11 3.98 13.06
N SER A 17 2.97 4.38 13.64
CA SER A 17 2.25 3.57 14.62
C SER A 17 1.27 2.58 13.99
N ARG A 18 0.81 2.81 12.75
CA ARG A 18 -0.20 1.97 12.09
C ARG A 18 0.38 0.76 11.36
N GLU A 19 1.62 0.86 10.89
CA GLU A 19 2.29 -0.27 10.23
C GLU A 19 2.85 -1.29 11.21
N LEU A 20 3.25 -0.87 12.42
CA LEU A 20 3.91 -1.75 13.40
C LEU A 20 3.03 -2.91 13.90
N ASN A 21 1.71 -2.78 13.83
CA ASN A 21 0.77 -3.82 14.29
C ASN A 21 0.11 -4.63 13.15
N GLY A 22 0.25 -4.22 11.89
CA GLY A 22 -0.34 -4.92 10.74
C GLY A 22 -1.87 -4.94 10.64
N GLU A 23 -2.61 -4.41 11.62
CA GLU A 23 -4.09 -4.39 11.64
C GLU A 23 -4.66 -3.65 10.43
N VAL A 24 -4.15 -2.45 10.15
CA VAL A 24 -4.59 -1.64 9.00
C VAL A 24 -4.36 -2.36 7.67
N LEU A 25 -3.24 -3.09 7.55
CA LEU A 25 -2.94 -3.90 6.37
C LEU A 25 -4.00 -5.00 6.18
N LEU A 26 -4.41 -5.66 7.26
CA LEU A 26 -5.41 -6.74 7.22
C LEU A 26 -6.83 -6.21 6.95
N GLU A 27 -7.18 -5.06 7.51
CA GLU A 27 -8.45 -4.37 7.24
C GLU A 27 -8.56 -4.01 5.75
N GLU A 28 -7.55 -3.33 5.21
CA GLU A 28 -7.52 -2.92 3.81
C GLU A 28 -7.48 -4.12 2.86
N LEU A 29 -6.75 -5.17 3.23
CA LEU A 29 -6.78 -6.43 2.48
C LEU A 29 -8.19 -7.05 2.51
N GLY A 30 -8.88 -6.96 3.64
CA GLY A 30 -10.27 -7.36 3.79
C GLY A 30 -11.19 -6.61 2.84
N GLU A 31 -11.10 -5.27 2.82
CA GLU A 31 -11.86 -4.39 1.92
C GLU A 31 -11.61 -4.74 0.45
N LEU A 32 -10.35 -4.77 0.02
CA LEU A 32 -9.98 -5.02 -1.38
C LEU A 32 -10.41 -6.41 -1.84
N ARG A 33 -10.35 -7.40 -0.95
CA ARG A 33 -10.81 -8.76 -1.25
C ARG A 33 -12.33 -8.83 -1.35
N GLN A 34 -13.06 -8.18 -0.47
CA GLN A 34 -14.54 -8.11 -0.56
C GLN A 34 -14.98 -7.44 -1.85
N ALA A 35 -14.26 -6.38 -2.25
CA ALA A 35 -14.39 -5.70 -3.52
C ALA A 35 -13.93 -6.51 -4.76
N GLN A 36 -13.38 -7.70 -4.57
CA GLN A 36 -12.84 -8.56 -5.63
C GLN A 36 -11.78 -7.87 -6.50
N VAL A 37 -10.96 -7.00 -5.90
CA VAL A 37 -9.88 -6.32 -6.63
C VAL A 37 -8.88 -7.38 -7.16
N PRO A 38 -8.62 -7.42 -8.47
CA PRO A 38 -7.69 -8.38 -9.06
C PRO A 38 -6.27 -8.22 -8.53
N GLN A 39 -5.58 -9.35 -8.29
CA GLN A 39 -4.17 -9.33 -7.87
C GLN A 39 -3.25 -8.59 -8.86
N ARG A 40 -3.60 -8.61 -10.16
CA ARG A 40 -2.90 -7.83 -11.18
C ARG A 40 -2.91 -6.33 -10.85
N ASP A 41 -4.07 -5.80 -10.48
CA ASP A 41 -4.20 -4.37 -10.18
C ASP A 41 -3.44 -3.99 -8.89
N LEU A 42 -3.38 -4.90 -7.90
CA LEU A 42 -2.57 -4.72 -6.70
C LEU A 42 -1.06 -4.71 -7.00
N ASN A 43 -0.62 -5.59 -7.89
CA ASN A 43 0.79 -5.62 -8.32
C ASN A 43 1.13 -4.35 -9.11
N ASP A 44 0.27 -3.92 -10.02
CA ASP A 44 0.45 -2.69 -10.80
C ASP A 44 0.48 -1.46 -9.89
N MET A 45 -0.35 -1.44 -8.84
CA MET A 45 -0.31 -0.42 -7.79
C MET A 45 1.02 -0.42 -7.05
N ALA A 46 1.50 -1.58 -6.60
CA ALA A 46 2.78 -1.68 -5.90
C ALA A 46 3.95 -1.20 -6.77
N LEU A 47 3.94 -1.52 -8.07
CA LEU A 47 4.93 -1.02 -9.02
C LEU A 47 4.86 0.52 -9.16
N ALA A 48 3.65 1.06 -9.33
CA ALA A 48 3.46 2.51 -9.41
C ALA A 48 3.84 3.23 -8.11
N ALA A 49 3.69 2.58 -6.96
CA ALA A 49 4.05 3.13 -5.66
C ALA A 49 5.57 3.28 -5.47
N ARG A 50 6.40 2.47 -6.14
CA ARG A 50 7.87 2.61 -6.11
C ARG A 50 8.34 3.95 -6.66
N GLU A 51 7.61 4.47 -7.66
CA GLU A 51 7.91 5.77 -8.25
C GLU A 51 7.67 6.93 -7.28
N LEU A 52 6.93 6.71 -6.19
CA LEU A 52 6.70 7.74 -5.15
C LEU A 52 7.96 7.99 -4.31
N GLY A 53 8.90 7.04 -4.29
CA GLY A 53 10.12 7.15 -3.49
C GLY A 53 10.93 8.40 -3.85
N GLY A 54 11.19 9.26 -2.86
CA GLY A 54 11.94 10.51 -3.05
C GLY A 54 11.13 11.69 -3.58
N MET A 55 9.82 11.52 -3.83
CA MET A 55 8.94 12.64 -4.19
C MET A 55 8.61 13.50 -2.97
N ARG A 56 8.38 14.79 -3.20
CA ARG A 56 7.82 15.68 -2.18
C ARG A 56 6.35 15.35 -1.93
N VAL A 57 5.84 15.66 -0.73
CA VAL A 57 4.45 15.36 -0.35
C VAL A 57 3.41 15.85 -1.39
N PRO A 58 3.44 17.09 -1.89
CA PRO A 58 2.45 17.55 -2.88
C PRO A 58 2.52 16.78 -4.20
N GLU A 59 3.73 16.42 -4.64
CA GLU A 59 3.96 15.64 -5.87
C GLU A 59 3.44 14.22 -5.70
N ALA A 60 3.75 13.57 -4.57
CA ALA A 60 3.24 12.25 -4.24
C ALA A 60 1.71 12.24 -4.15
N GLN A 61 1.09 13.25 -3.54
CA GLN A 61 -0.36 13.41 -3.48
C GLN A 61 -0.99 13.56 -4.87
N ALA A 62 -0.40 14.40 -5.73
CA ALA A 62 -0.85 14.57 -7.10
C ALA A 62 -0.73 13.27 -7.90
N ARG A 63 0.39 12.55 -7.75
CA ARG A 63 0.64 11.25 -8.41
C ARG A 63 -0.38 10.20 -7.97
N LEU A 64 -0.63 10.07 -6.67
CA LEU A 64 -1.64 9.15 -6.13
C LEU A 64 -3.05 9.46 -6.66
N LYS A 65 -3.41 10.74 -6.74
CA LYS A 65 -4.70 11.16 -7.31
C LYS A 65 -4.79 10.86 -8.81
N ALA A 66 -3.70 11.03 -9.57
CA ALA A 66 -3.64 10.69 -10.99
C ALA A 66 -3.76 9.17 -11.22
N LEU A 67 -3.10 8.36 -10.39
CA LEU A 67 -3.24 6.90 -10.43
C LEU A 67 -4.68 6.46 -10.12
N ALA A 68 -5.30 7.05 -9.09
CA ALA A 68 -6.68 6.76 -8.70
C ALA A 68 -7.70 7.14 -9.79
N SER A 69 -7.58 8.32 -10.38
CA SER A 69 -8.53 8.85 -11.38
C SER A 69 -8.28 8.38 -12.81
N GLY A 70 -7.08 7.85 -13.10
CA GLY A 70 -6.72 7.28 -14.39
C GLY A 70 -6.59 5.76 -14.30
N ARG A 71 -5.40 5.28 -13.90
CA ARG A 71 -5.01 3.87 -13.99
C ARG A 71 -5.96 2.91 -13.27
N PHE A 72 -6.53 3.32 -12.14
CA PHE A 72 -7.39 2.51 -11.27
C PHE A 72 -8.84 3.00 -11.23
N VAL A 73 -9.28 3.81 -12.20
CA VAL A 73 -10.64 4.37 -12.21
C VAL A 73 -11.74 3.31 -12.22
N THR A 74 -11.48 2.16 -12.85
CA THR A 74 -12.39 1.02 -12.90
C THR A 74 -12.35 0.16 -11.64
N GLN A 75 -11.53 0.52 -10.65
CA GLN A 75 -11.38 -0.16 -9.36
C GLN A 75 -11.62 0.84 -8.21
N PRO A 76 -12.88 1.27 -7.96
CA PRO A 76 -13.18 2.32 -6.99
C PRO A 76 -12.63 2.08 -5.58
N PRO A 77 -12.63 0.84 -5.04
CA PRO A 77 -12.04 0.56 -3.73
C PRO A 77 -10.53 0.78 -3.67
N LEU A 78 -9.82 0.42 -4.74
CA LEU A 78 -8.38 0.64 -4.88
C LEU A 78 -8.06 2.13 -5.08
N ALA A 79 -8.81 2.81 -5.95
CA ALA A 79 -8.67 4.25 -6.18
C ALA A 79 -8.95 5.05 -4.89
N GLY A 80 -10.00 4.68 -4.15
CA GLY A 80 -10.34 5.28 -2.87
C GLY A 80 -9.23 5.10 -1.83
N LEU A 81 -8.65 3.90 -1.74
CA LEU A 81 -7.52 3.62 -0.86
C LEU A 81 -6.34 4.57 -1.12
N LEU A 82 -5.95 4.74 -2.39
CA LEU A 82 -4.86 5.62 -2.79
C LEU A 82 -5.11 7.08 -2.41
N VAL A 83 -6.33 7.58 -2.61
CA VAL A 83 -6.71 8.94 -2.23
C VAL A 83 -6.70 9.13 -0.71
N ARG A 84 -7.25 8.16 0.05
CA ARG A 84 -7.26 8.20 1.53
C ARG A 84 -5.84 8.24 2.09
N TRP A 85 -4.90 7.49 1.50
CA TRP A 85 -3.51 7.51 1.93
C TRP A 85 -2.79 8.79 1.51
N GLY A 86 -3.02 9.31 0.30
CA GLY A 86 -2.48 10.59 -0.12
C GLY A 86 -2.84 11.73 0.83
N GLN A 87 -4.09 11.77 1.31
CA GLN A 87 -4.56 12.75 2.28
C GLN A 87 -3.91 12.65 3.67
N LYS A 88 -3.27 11.51 3.99
CA LYS A 88 -2.59 11.27 5.26
C LYS A 88 -1.10 11.62 5.23
N LEU A 89 -0.51 11.88 4.06
CA LEU A 89 0.90 12.27 3.94
C LEU A 89 1.14 13.64 4.60
N ARG A 90 2.16 13.73 5.46
CA ARG A 90 2.57 14.96 6.18
C ARG A 90 4.05 15.26 6.01
N SER A 91 4.88 14.26 5.75
CA SER A 91 6.32 14.38 5.52
C SER A 91 6.79 13.49 4.37
N GLU A 92 8.01 13.72 3.89
CA GLU A 92 8.63 12.88 2.85
C GLU A 92 8.87 11.44 3.35
N ALA A 93 9.08 11.27 4.66
CA ALA A 93 9.19 9.96 5.29
C ALA A 93 7.87 9.16 5.19
N ASP A 94 6.72 9.85 5.23
CA ASP A 94 5.41 9.22 5.02
C ASP A 94 5.26 8.67 3.60
N VAL A 95 5.87 9.32 2.60
CA VAL A 95 5.81 8.88 1.21
C VAL A 95 6.53 7.54 1.04
N GLY A 96 7.74 7.42 1.62
CA GLY A 96 8.48 6.17 1.63
C GLY A 96 7.74 5.06 2.38
N ALA A 97 7.18 5.37 3.56
CA ALA A 97 6.41 4.41 4.34
C ALA A 97 5.16 3.93 3.58
N LEU A 98 4.44 4.84 2.92
CA LEU A 98 3.29 4.50 2.08
C LEU A 98 3.68 3.59 0.92
N ALA A 99 4.79 3.87 0.23
CA ALA A 99 5.25 3.01 -0.86
C ALA A 99 5.47 1.57 -0.35
N SER A 100 6.17 1.41 0.77
CA SER A 100 6.38 0.10 1.40
C SER A 100 5.07 -0.55 1.88
N HIS A 101 4.11 0.23 2.36
CA HIS A 101 2.78 -0.25 2.75
C HIS A 101 2.04 -0.89 1.57
N LEU A 102 1.99 -0.19 0.43
CA LEU A 102 1.32 -0.65 -0.77
C LEU A 102 1.98 -1.91 -1.35
N GLU A 103 3.30 -2.02 -1.26
CA GLU A 103 4.03 -3.25 -1.60
C GLU A 103 3.66 -4.43 -0.67
N ARG A 104 3.65 -4.19 0.64
CA ARG A 104 3.23 -5.20 1.63
C ARG A 104 1.80 -5.66 1.40
N LEU A 105 0.90 -4.76 1.01
CA LEU A 105 -0.49 -5.08 0.74
C LEU A 105 -0.64 -6.02 -0.45
N ALA A 106 0.07 -5.73 -1.55
CA ALA A 106 0.09 -6.59 -2.73
C ALA A 106 0.69 -7.98 -2.43
N LEU A 107 1.79 -8.03 -1.69
CA LEU A 107 2.45 -9.27 -1.28
C LEU A 107 1.53 -10.13 -0.40
N THR A 108 0.97 -9.52 0.65
CA THR A 108 0.08 -10.21 1.59
C THR A 108 -1.15 -10.76 0.89
N SER A 109 -1.74 -10.01 -0.04
CA SER A 109 -2.85 -10.50 -0.88
C SER A 109 -2.49 -11.74 -1.67
N SER A 110 -1.30 -11.77 -2.28
CA SER A 110 -0.80 -12.93 -3.02
C SER A 110 -0.65 -14.16 -2.12
N ILE A 111 -0.03 -14.00 -0.95
CA ILE A 111 0.18 -15.06 0.04
C ILE A 111 -1.17 -15.65 0.49
N VAL A 112 -2.12 -14.79 0.89
CA VAL A 112 -3.46 -15.22 1.33
C VAL A 112 -4.19 -15.97 0.21
N SER A 113 -4.05 -15.53 -1.04
CA SER A 113 -4.64 -16.19 -2.20
C SER A 113 -4.04 -17.59 -2.43
N VAL A 114 -2.72 -17.75 -2.29
CA VAL A 114 -2.03 -19.05 -2.38
C VAL A 114 -2.49 -19.99 -1.26
N LEU A 115 -2.48 -19.53 -0.02
CA LEU A 115 -2.89 -20.32 1.15
C LEU A 115 -4.34 -20.82 1.02
N ARG A 116 -5.26 -19.98 0.54
CA ARG A 116 -6.66 -20.37 0.29
C ARG A 116 -6.78 -21.46 -0.77
N ARG A 117 -6.06 -21.33 -1.88
CA ARG A 117 -6.04 -22.38 -2.93
C ARG A 117 -5.47 -23.69 -2.39
N GLY A 118 -4.40 -23.62 -1.59
CA GLY A 118 -3.83 -24.78 -0.90
C GLY A 118 -4.84 -25.46 0.02
N GLN A 119 -5.52 -24.69 0.87
CA GLN A 119 -6.54 -25.20 1.78
C GLN A 119 -7.70 -25.85 1.03
N ALA A 120 -8.16 -25.26 -0.08
CA ALA A 120 -9.22 -25.84 -0.90
C ALA A 120 -8.82 -27.19 -1.53
N LYS A 121 -7.55 -27.32 -1.96
CA LYS A 121 -7.01 -28.60 -2.46
C LYS A 121 -6.95 -29.66 -1.36
N LEU A 122 -6.46 -29.30 -0.17
CA LEU A 122 -6.40 -30.21 0.97
C LEU A 122 -7.79 -30.71 1.41
N LYS A 123 -8.80 -29.84 1.40
CA LYS A 123 -10.19 -30.23 1.71
C LYS A 123 -10.81 -31.19 0.70
N ARG A 124 -10.38 -31.15 -0.57
CA ARG A 124 -10.87 -32.06 -1.64
C ARG A 124 -10.14 -33.40 -1.67
N ALA A 125 -8.95 -33.47 -1.05
CA ALA A 125 -8.14 -34.68 -0.97
C ALA A 125 -8.47 -35.54 0.27
N ARG A 126 -9.31 -35.04 1.17
CA ARG A 126 -9.94 -35.78 2.26
C ARG A 126 -11.36 -36.15 1.86
#